data_AF-A0A963EQ75-F1
#
_entry.id   AF-A0A963EQ75-F1
#
_cell.length_a   1.000
_cell.length_b   1.000
_cell.length_c   1.000
_cell.angle_alpha   90.00
_cell.angle_beta   90.00
_cell.angle_gamma   90.00
#
_symmetry.space_group_name_H-M   'P 1'
#
loop_
_entity.id
_entity.type
_entity.pdbx_description
1 polymer ?
#
loop_
_entity_poly.entity_id
_entity_poly.type
_entity_poly.pdbx_seq_one_letter_code
_entity_poly.pdbx_strand_id
1 'polypeptide(L)'
;MLTQIAAFVTGSKSAGPAVVADNNDTPVSEVQSLAMLGLRPRVLWRDGPVSASGAGFCWSVRMLSAAPEMLAAELERVRALLLRGIAVNLTLADAGARSSRRIEQLLRKLKCAVSAPCIDQRLIGLAVLAEEMPLPAFLLMSKILLGQGPRYVVLGKEHLGRGGQSEASPAWTALYQQRSWRWGLRPVYGGDSRTRCALLSDEQSPALLSAHGMRVPAASAWLCLELHICRYSNRHGHLDTAKLHESLVRGLDIADRLFDKLCWHDATQSKDALSNRRIAFILQGIGDLVVLRRDDPSDIACLRRLDRLVAGIHECLWNRSHRLAAERGLLPALAARNPSHCAATEEYRRSWQERWNAALSGAAV
;
A
#
# COMPACT_ATOMS: atom_id res chain seq x y z
N MET A 1 -11.43 14.57 0.89
CA MET A 1 -11.06 14.12 -0.47
C MET A 1 -9.64 14.64 -0.69
N LEU A 2 -8.59 13.86 -0.37
CA LEU A 2 -7.22 14.37 -0.33
C LEU A 2 -6.26 13.44 -1.09
N THR A 3 -5.73 13.96 -2.18
CA THR A 3 -4.71 13.36 -3.05
C THR A 3 -3.32 13.76 -2.54
N GLN A 4 -2.39 12.82 -2.41
CA GLN A 4 -1.01 13.09 -1.97
C GLN A 4 -0.09 13.31 -3.18
N ILE A 5 0.79 14.32 -3.09
CA ILE A 5 1.81 14.67 -4.09
C ILE A 5 3.18 14.61 -3.40
N ALA A 6 4.13 13.86 -3.97
CA ALA A 6 5.55 13.95 -3.63
C ALA A 6 6.39 13.59 -4.88
N ALA A 7 7.30 14.49 -5.27
CA ALA A 7 8.21 14.33 -6.41
C ALA A 7 9.62 14.00 -5.92
N PHE A 8 10.29 13.01 -6.55
CA PHE A 8 11.73 12.79 -6.41
C PHE A 8 12.33 12.34 -7.75
N VAL A 9 13.44 13.00 -8.13
CA VAL A 9 14.25 12.74 -9.32
C VAL A 9 15.49 11.95 -8.92
N THR A 10 15.79 10.84 -9.59
CA THR A 10 17.15 10.24 -9.61
C THR A 10 17.50 9.76 -11.02
N GLY A 11 18.70 10.15 -11.48
CA GLY A 11 19.22 9.94 -12.83
C GLY A 11 19.90 8.57 -13.04
N SER A 12 20.02 8.21 -14.32
CA SER A 12 20.51 6.95 -14.88
C SER A 12 21.96 7.02 -15.38
N LYS A 13 22.63 5.85 -15.46
CA LYS A 13 23.54 5.38 -16.55
C LYS A 13 23.96 3.93 -16.21
N SER A 14 23.52 2.88 -16.92
CA SER A 14 23.86 2.34 -18.26
C SER A 14 24.79 1.12 -18.14
N ALA A 15 24.31 -0.05 -18.56
CA ALA A 15 25.09 -1.26 -18.78
C ALA A 15 24.92 -1.73 -20.23
N GLY A 16 26.02 -2.14 -20.87
CA GLY A 16 26.07 -2.83 -22.17
C GLY A 16 26.10 -4.36 -22.01
N PRO A 17 25.95 -5.12 -23.12
CA PRO A 17 25.01 -6.25 -23.17
C PRO A 17 25.69 -7.62 -23.31
N ALA A 18 24.96 -8.70 -22.98
CA ALA A 18 25.23 -10.03 -23.52
C ALA A 18 23.97 -10.93 -23.57
N VAL A 19 23.61 -11.23 -24.83
CA VAL A 19 23.17 -12.51 -25.42
C VAL A 19 21.89 -13.21 -24.92
N VAL A 20 21.03 -13.41 -25.91
CA VAL A 20 19.71 -14.01 -25.99
C VAL A 20 19.70 -15.49 -25.61
N ALA A 21 18.75 -15.85 -24.74
CA ALA A 21 18.10 -17.15 -24.73
C ALA A 21 16.59 -16.91 -24.56
N ASP A 22 15.78 -17.50 -25.44
CA ASP A 22 14.32 -17.53 -25.36
C ASP A 22 13.86 -18.06 -23.98
N ASN A 23 13.41 -17.17 -23.11
CA ASN A 23 12.97 -17.48 -21.74
C ASN A 23 11.82 -16.53 -21.34
N ASN A 24 10.67 -16.69 -22.01
CA ASN A 24 9.54 -15.76 -21.88
C ASN A 24 8.73 -15.90 -20.57
N ASP A 25 9.06 -16.83 -19.67
CA ASP A 25 8.28 -17.06 -18.44
C ASP A 25 8.94 -16.58 -17.14
N THR A 26 9.94 -15.71 -17.25
CA THR A 26 10.63 -15.17 -16.06
C THR A 26 9.90 -13.96 -15.47
N PRO A 27 9.96 -13.73 -14.13
CA PRO A 27 9.50 -12.49 -13.52
C PRO A 27 10.12 -11.23 -14.14
N VAL A 28 11.32 -11.36 -14.72
CA VAL A 28 12.04 -10.26 -15.40
C VAL A 28 11.27 -9.77 -16.61
N SER A 29 10.76 -10.69 -17.43
CA SER A 29 9.98 -10.38 -18.63
C SER A 29 8.70 -9.61 -18.28
N GLU A 30 8.01 -10.01 -17.21
CA GLU A 30 6.78 -9.33 -16.77
C GLU A 30 7.05 -7.95 -16.22
N VAL A 31 8.11 -7.78 -15.43
CA VAL A 31 8.53 -6.47 -14.91
C VAL A 31 8.93 -5.53 -16.04
N GLN A 32 9.64 -6.03 -17.06
CA GLN A 32 9.95 -5.26 -18.26
C GLN A 32 8.68 -4.89 -19.04
N SER A 33 7.74 -5.83 -19.19
CA SER A 33 6.47 -5.59 -19.86
C SER A 33 5.63 -4.51 -19.16
N LEU A 34 5.58 -4.53 -17.83
CA LEU A 34 4.97 -3.46 -17.04
C LEU A 34 5.66 -2.11 -17.29
N ALA A 35 7.00 -2.09 -17.31
CA ALA A 35 7.77 -0.86 -17.55
C ALA A 35 7.51 -0.26 -18.94
N MET A 36 7.32 -1.10 -19.98
CA MET A 36 6.94 -0.65 -21.32
C MET A 36 5.56 0.02 -21.33
N LEU A 37 4.62 -0.49 -20.52
CA LEU A 37 3.33 0.15 -20.27
C LEU A 37 3.44 1.37 -19.35
N GLY A 38 4.62 1.73 -18.85
CA GLY A 38 4.79 2.86 -17.93
C GLY A 38 4.34 2.59 -16.51
N LEU A 39 4.15 1.31 -16.15
CA LEU A 39 3.89 0.84 -14.81
C LEU A 39 5.21 0.39 -14.18
N ARG A 40 5.50 0.86 -12.96
CA ARG A 40 6.71 0.45 -12.24
C ARG A 40 6.33 -0.47 -11.09
N PRO A 41 6.52 -1.79 -11.22
CA PRO A 41 6.27 -2.70 -10.11
C PRO A 41 7.31 -2.47 -9.01
N ARG A 42 6.85 -2.45 -7.78
CA ARG A 42 7.68 -2.34 -6.58
C ARG A 42 8.07 -3.75 -6.13
N VAL A 43 9.15 -4.24 -6.72
CA VAL A 43 9.74 -5.55 -6.46
C VAL A 43 11.20 -5.43 -6.05
N LEU A 44 11.69 -6.41 -5.29
CA LEU A 44 13.08 -6.52 -4.87
C LEU A 44 13.78 -7.63 -5.63
N TRP A 45 14.92 -7.26 -6.22
CA TRP A 45 15.86 -8.15 -6.90
C TRP A 45 17.10 -8.26 -6.02
N ARG A 46 17.27 -9.37 -5.34
CA ARG A 46 18.52 -9.76 -4.68
C ARG A 46 18.76 -11.22 -4.99
N ASP A 47 20.02 -11.59 -5.21
CA ASP A 47 20.51 -12.94 -5.55
C ASP A 47 19.56 -14.03 -5.03
N GLY A 48 18.63 -14.46 -5.90
CA GLY A 48 17.47 -15.24 -5.47
C GLY A 48 16.15 -14.80 -6.13
N PRO A 49 15.01 -15.30 -5.61
CA PRO A 49 13.71 -15.07 -6.21
C PRO A 49 13.17 -13.65 -5.97
N VAL A 50 12.38 -13.17 -6.93
CA VAL A 50 11.77 -11.84 -6.90
C VAL A 50 10.71 -11.77 -5.81
N SER A 51 10.73 -10.73 -4.99
CA SER A 51 9.72 -10.51 -3.95
C SER A 51 9.03 -9.16 -4.13
N ALA A 52 7.78 -9.06 -3.70
CA ALA A 52 7.13 -7.76 -3.55
C ALA A 52 7.93 -6.89 -2.56
N SER A 53 7.98 -5.57 -2.76
CA SER A 53 8.74 -4.73 -1.86
C SER A 53 7.97 -4.45 -0.57
N GLY A 54 8.42 -5.05 0.52
CA GLY A 54 8.20 -4.54 1.86
C GLY A 54 7.11 -5.25 2.67
N ALA A 55 7.15 -5.01 3.97
CA ALA A 55 6.25 -5.63 4.94
C ALA A 55 5.66 -4.57 5.87
N GLY A 56 4.34 -4.65 6.08
CA GLY A 56 3.61 -3.80 7.01
C GLY A 56 3.22 -4.54 8.28
N PHE A 57 3.61 -3.98 9.42
CA PHE A 57 3.26 -4.47 10.75
C PHE A 57 2.38 -3.46 11.49
N CYS A 58 1.55 -3.98 12.39
CA CYS A 58 0.86 -3.20 13.40
C CYS A 58 1.20 -3.78 14.77
N TRP A 59 1.79 -2.95 15.63
CA TRP A 59 2.24 -3.31 16.96
C TRP A 59 1.38 -2.58 18.00
N SER A 60 0.64 -3.34 18.81
CA SER A 60 0.06 -2.81 20.04
C SER A 60 1.20 -2.58 21.02
N VAL A 61 1.51 -1.32 21.27
CA VAL A 61 2.59 -0.89 22.16
C VAL A 61 2.34 -1.41 23.57
N ARG A 62 1.08 -1.35 24.04
CA ARG A 62 0.69 -1.86 25.36
C ARG A 62 0.92 -3.37 25.49
N MET A 63 0.45 -4.15 24.51
CA MET A 63 0.56 -5.60 24.54
C MET A 63 2.03 -6.06 24.45
N LEU A 64 2.82 -5.52 23.52
CA LEU A 64 4.24 -5.88 23.39
C LEU A 64 5.10 -5.39 24.56
N SER A 65 4.67 -4.34 25.27
CA SER A 65 5.34 -3.90 26.50
C SER A 65 5.09 -4.87 27.66
N ALA A 66 3.94 -5.54 27.67
CA ALA A 66 3.54 -6.48 28.72
C ALA A 66 4.02 -7.92 28.45
N ALA A 67 4.34 -8.28 27.20
CA ALA A 67 4.74 -9.63 26.78
C ALA A 67 6.14 -9.62 26.12
N PRO A 68 7.24 -9.72 26.89
CA PRO A 68 8.61 -9.65 26.38
C PRO A 68 8.95 -10.72 25.33
N GLU A 69 8.42 -11.93 25.49
CA GLU A 69 8.61 -13.06 24.58
C GLU A 69 7.98 -12.80 23.20
N MET A 70 6.79 -12.20 23.17
CA MET A 70 6.14 -11.80 21.92
C MET A 70 6.93 -10.70 21.22
N LEU A 71 7.43 -9.72 21.99
CA LEU A 71 8.27 -8.67 21.44
C LEU A 71 9.58 -9.23 20.87
N ALA A 72 10.23 -10.20 21.52
CA ALA A 72 11.46 -10.81 21.02
C ALA A 72 11.23 -11.49 19.66
N ALA A 73 10.13 -12.23 19.50
CA ALA A 73 9.76 -12.87 18.23
C ALA A 73 9.52 -11.84 17.11
N GLU A 74 8.78 -10.77 17.39
CA GLU A 74 8.51 -9.70 16.42
C GLU A 74 9.80 -8.95 16.03
N LEU A 75 10.69 -8.68 16.98
CA LEU A 75 11.98 -8.05 16.71
C LEU A 75 12.87 -8.91 15.80
N GLU A 76 12.92 -10.22 16.04
CA GLU A 76 13.70 -11.13 15.19
C GLU A 76 13.10 -11.22 13.78
N ARG A 77 11.77 -11.24 13.66
CA ARG A 77 11.09 -11.20 12.36
C ARG A 77 11.42 -9.92 11.58
N VAL A 78 11.36 -8.75 12.23
CA VAL A 78 11.75 -7.47 11.62
C VAL A 78 13.23 -7.50 11.19
N ARG A 79 14.11 -7.96 12.07
CA ARG A 79 15.55 -8.06 11.78
C ARG A 79 15.82 -8.97 10.58
N ALA A 80 15.20 -10.13 10.51
CA ALA A 80 15.36 -11.08 9.41
C ALA A 80 14.95 -10.48 8.05
N LEU A 81 13.85 -9.71 8.01
CA LEU A 81 13.42 -9.00 6.81
C LEU A 81 14.42 -7.92 6.39
N LEU A 82 14.91 -7.13 7.34
CA LEU A 82 15.88 -6.06 7.07
C LEU A 82 17.23 -6.60 6.58
N LEU A 83 17.70 -7.74 7.12
CA LEU A 83 18.90 -8.42 6.63
C LEU A 83 18.77 -8.84 5.16
N ARG A 84 17.55 -9.23 4.74
CA ARG A 84 17.22 -9.53 3.35
C ARG A 84 17.03 -8.28 2.48
N GLY A 85 17.15 -7.08 3.05
CA GLY A 85 16.95 -5.80 2.34
C GLY A 85 15.48 -5.45 2.11
N ILE A 86 14.56 -6.12 2.81
CA ILE A 86 13.13 -5.87 2.71
C ILE A 86 12.77 -4.68 3.61
N ALA A 87 12.12 -3.68 3.04
CA ALA A 87 11.68 -2.50 3.79
C ALA A 87 10.52 -2.83 4.73
N VAL A 88 10.65 -2.46 6.00
CA VAL A 88 9.67 -2.77 7.06
C VAL A 88 9.02 -1.49 7.55
N ASN A 89 7.71 -1.47 7.61
CA ASN A 89 6.93 -0.41 8.22
C ASN A 89 6.26 -0.88 9.50
N LEU A 90 6.48 -0.17 10.59
CA LEU A 90 5.93 -0.49 11.90
C LEU A 90 4.91 0.58 12.29
N THR A 91 3.64 0.17 12.35
CA THR A 91 2.58 1.04 12.87
C THR A 91 2.43 0.80 14.36
N LEU A 92 2.70 1.84 15.15
CA LEU A 92 2.58 1.82 16.61
C LEU A 92 1.18 2.28 16.98
N ALA A 93 0.40 1.39 17.58
CA ALA A 93 -0.97 1.63 18.01
C ALA A 93 -1.14 1.26 19.48
N ASP A 94 -2.21 1.73 20.11
CA ASP A 94 -2.58 1.38 21.48
C ASP A 94 -1.43 1.60 22.47
N ALA A 95 -0.84 2.80 22.45
CA ALA A 95 0.19 3.16 23.43
C ALA A 95 -0.44 3.55 24.78
N GLY A 96 -1.65 4.10 24.75
CA GLY A 96 -2.44 4.45 25.93
C GLY A 96 -1.77 5.54 26.79
N ALA A 97 -2.09 5.56 28.08
CA ALA A 97 -1.47 6.53 29.01
C ALA A 97 0.06 6.38 29.06
N ARG A 98 0.78 7.51 29.14
CA ARG A 98 2.26 7.58 29.08
C ARG A 98 2.85 7.00 27.78
N SER A 99 2.12 7.16 26.68
CA SER A 99 2.50 6.69 25.34
C SER A 99 3.94 7.02 24.96
N SER A 100 4.41 8.25 25.23
CA SER A 100 5.79 8.69 24.97
C SER A 100 6.85 7.74 25.54
N ARG A 101 6.75 7.40 26.83
CA ARG A 101 7.74 6.55 27.50
C ARG A 101 7.71 5.11 26.99
N ARG A 102 6.51 4.56 26.76
CA ARG A 102 6.36 3.18 26.27
C ARG A 102 6.88 3.03 24.85
N ILE A 103 6.52 3.97 23.98
CA ILE A 103 7.04 4.00 22.61
C ILE A 103 8.55 4.17 22.63
N GLU A 104 9.10 5.06 23.45
CA GLU A 104 10.57 5.21 23.56
C GLU A 104 11.26 3.89 23.95
N GLN A 105 10.75 3.19 24.97
CA GLN A 105 11.29 1.91 25.42
C GLN A 105 11.23 0.85 24.31
N LEU A 106 10.11 0.77 23.59
CA LEU A 106 9.95 -0.13 22.46
C LEU A 106 10.95 0.20 21.33
N LEU A 107 11.09 1.49 20.97
CA LEU A 107 12.02 1.93 19.94
C LEU A 107 13.49 1.72 20.33
N ARG A 108 13.84 1.81 21.62
CA ARG A 108 15.19 1.44 22.12
C ARG A 108 15.47 -0.04 21.93
N LYS A 109 14.51 -0.92 22.26
CA LYS A 109 14.65 -2.37 22.03
C LYS A 109 14.78 -2.69 20.53
N LEU A 110 13.97 -2.03 19.70
CA LEU A 110 14.07 -2.15 18.25
C LEU A 110 15.43 -1.70 17.73
N LYS A 111 15.93 -0.54 18.18
CA LYS A 111 17.26 -0.04 17.85
C LYS A 111 18.32 -1.10 18.14
N CYS A 112 18.31 -1.69 19.33
CA CYS A 112 19.27 -2.74 19.70
C CYS A 112 19.20 -3.95 18.75
N ALA A 113 17.99 -4.39 18.40
CA ALA A 113 17.79 -5.54 17.51
C ALA A 113 18.28 -5.27 16.06
N VAL A 114 18.23 -4.03 15.59
CA VAL A 114 18.54 -3.65 14.20
C VAL A 114 19.86 -2.88 14.05
N SER A 115 20.72 -2.84 15.09
CA SER A 115 22.00 -2.12 15.08
C SER A 115 23.13 -2.84 14.32
N ALA A 116 22.84 -3.92 13.59
CA ALA A 116 23.87 -4.63 12.83
C ALA A 116 24.40 -3.78 11.64
N PRO A 117 25.72 -3.80 11.34
CA PRO A 117 26.30 -2.97 10.27
C PRO A 117 25.71 -3.21 8.87
N CYS A 118 25.17 -4.41 8.62
CA CYS A 118 24.57 -4.81 7.36
C CYS A 118 23.10 -4.40 7.20
N ILE A 119 22.48 -3.83 8.25
CA ILE A 119 21.09 -3.38 8.20
C ILE A 119 21.05 -1.89 7.82
N ASP A 120 20.47 -1.58 6.66
CA ASP A 120 20.16 -0.20 6.30
C ASP A 120 18.92 0.28 7.07
N GLN A 121 19.12 1.12 8.09
CA GLN A 121 18.04 1.69 8.89
C GLN A 121 17.07 2.57 8.07
N ARG A 122 17.43 2.99 6.85
CA ARG A 122 16.51 3.72 5.94
C ARG A 122 15.35 2.85 5.48
N LEU A 123 15.49 1.53 5.58
CA LEU A 123 14.45 0.55 5.28
C LEU A 123 13.39 0.44 6.39
N ILE A 124 13.60 1.08 7.54
CA ILE A 124 12.67 1.07 8.68
C ILE A 124 11.77 2.29 8.62
N GLY A 125 10.51 2.09 8.27
CA GLY A 125 9.48 3.11 8.42
C GLY A 125 8.73 2.99 9.74
N LEU A 126 8.37 4.13 10.32
CA LEU A 126 7.56 4.19 11.52
C LEU A 126 6.29 4.98 11.29
N ALA A 127 5.20 4.49 11.84
CA ALA A 127 3.92 5.17 11.85
C ALA A 127 3.35 5.24 13.26
N VAL A 128 2.66 6.34 13.56
CA VAL A 128 1.91 6.53 14.81
C VAL A 128 0.58 7.18 14.48
N LEU A 129 -0.47 6.88 15.24
CA LEU A 129 -1.71 7.65 15.14
C LEU A 129 -1.50 9.04 15.75
N ALA A 130 -2.13 10.07 15.17
CA ALA A 130 -1.91 11.46 15.58
C ALA A 130 -2.25 11.72 17.06
N GLU A 131 -3.24 11.00 17.59
CA GLU A 131 -3.70 11.06 18.96
C GLU A 131 -2.81 10.32 19.97
N GLU A 132 -1.96 9.39 19.51
CA GLU A 132 -1.15 8.56 20.40
C GLU A 132 0.05 9.33 20.97
N MET A 133 0.59 10.32 20.26
CA MET A 133 1.73 11.11 20.75
C MET A 133 1.83 12.48 20.07
N PRO A 134 2.31 13.52 20.78
CA PRO A 134 2.73 14.77 20.14
C PRO A 134 3.73 14.53 18.99
N LEU A 135 3.36 14.96 17.79
CA LEU A 135 4.14 14.71 16.57
C LEU A 135 5.59 15.22 16.62
N PRO A 136 5.90 16.40 17.21
CA PRO A 136 7.29 16.83 17.38
C PRO A 136 8.12 15.86 18.22
N ALA A 137 7.54 15.29 19.28
CA ALA A 137 8.20 14.32 20.14
C ALA A 137 8.45 13.00 19.41
N PHE A 138 7.45 12.50 18.67
CA PHE A 138 7.59 11.31 17.83
C PHE A 138 8.70 11.49 16.78
N LEU A 139 8.74 12.63 16.10
CA LEU A 139 9.73 12.92 15.07
C LEU A 139 11.15 12.96 15.65
N LEU A 140 11.35 13.66 16.76
CA LEU A 140 12.65 13.77 17.43
C LEU A 140 13.13 12.39 17.92
N MET A 141 12.28 11.67 18.63
CA MET A 141 12.60 10.37 19.22
C MET A 141 12.89 9.30 18.15
N SER A 142 12.03 9.18 17.14
CA SER A 142 12.22 8.22 16.05
C SER A 142 13.49 8.50 15.26
N LYS A 143 13.89 9.76 15.13
CA LYS A 143 15.15 10.16 14.49
C LYS A 143 16.37 9.77 15.33
N ILE A 144 16.37 10.11 16.62
CA ILE A 144 17.49 9.81 17.52
C ILE A 144 17.72 8.29 17.66
N LEU A 145 16.63 7.52 17.68
CA LEU A 145 16.71 6.08 17.91
C LEU A 145 16.97 5.28 16.63
N LEU A 146 16.35 5.63 15.50
CA LEU A 146 16.31 4.78 14.30
C LEU A 146 16.78 5.48 13.00
N GLY A 147 17.36 6.68 13.10
CA GLY A 147 18.06 7.30 11.97
C GLY A 147 17.15 8.04 10.99
N GLN A 148 17.24 7.75 9.69
CA GLN A 148 16.64 8.58 8.61
C GLN A 148 15.57 7.84 7.78
N GLY A 149 14.99 6.76 8.28
CA GLY A 149 13.88 6.06 7.61
C GLY A 149 12.60 6.90 7.44
N PRO A 150 11.58 6.41 6.72
CA PRO A 150 10.34 7.15 6.52
C PRO A 150 9.50 7.25 7.81
N ARG A 151 8.82 8.39 8.01
CA ARG A 151 7.91 8.62 9.15
C ARG A 151 6.53 8.96 8.65
N TYR A 152 5.54 8.34 9.26
CA TYR A 152 4.15 8.49 8.92
C TYR A 152 3.34 8.89 10.14
N VAL A 153 2.33 9.72 9.94
CA VAL A 153 1.27 9.97 10.92
C VAL A 153 -0.05 9.52 10.34
N VAL A 154 -0.72 8.62 11.03
CA VAL A 154 -2.06 8.15 10.66
C VAL A 154 -3.06 9.16 11.21
N LEU A 155 -3.81 9.78 10.31
CA LEU A 155 -4.87 10.74 10.64
C LEU A 155 -6.22 10.03 10.61
N GLY A 156 -6.86 9.82 11.75
CA GLY A 156 -8.17 9.16 11.81
C GLY A 156 -9.33 9.99 11.24
N LYS A 157 -10.55 9.45 11.26
CA LYS A 157 -11.74 10.07 10.65
C LYS A 157 -12.07 11.41 11.28
N GLU A 158 -11.84 11.55 12.58
CA GLU A 158 -12.00 12.77 13.37
C GLU A 158 -11.09 13.92 12.90
N HIS A 159 -9.94 13.60 12.28
CA HIS A 159 -9.05 14.59 11.66
C HIS A 159 -9.49 15.03 10.26
N LEU A 160 -10.40 14.27 9.63
CA LEU A 160 -10.98 14.53 8.31
C LEU A 160 -12.37 15.17 8.38
N GLY A 161 -13.08 15.02 9.49
CA GLY A 161 -14.49 15.39 9.66
C GLY A 161 -14.79 16.81 10.14
N ARG A 162 -13.77 17.63 10.45
CA ARG A 162 -14.02 19.03 10.85
C ARG A 162 -14.17 19.89 9.60
N GLY A 163 -15.42 20.07 9.18
CA GLY A 163 -15.83 21.19 8.32
C GLY A 163 -15.25 22.49 8.88
N GLY A 164 -14.78 23.35 7.98
CA GLY A 164 -13.98 24.51 8.30
C GLY A 164 -14.52 25.35 9.47
N GLN A 165 -13.60 26.04 10.15
CA GLN A 165 -13.80 27.00 11.24
C GLN A 165 -13.67 26.44 12.67
N SER A 166 -12.47 26.00 13.02
CA SER A 166 -11.82 26.18 14.34
C SER A 166 -10.40 25.63 14.16
N GLU A 167 -9.40 26.37 14.63
CA GLU A 167 -7.94 26.11 14.54
C GLU A 167 -7.51 24.78 13.91
N ALA A 168 -6.69 24.84 12.85
CA ALA A 168 -6.09 23.66 12.25
C ALA A 168 -5.50 22.78 13.36
N SER A 169 -5.95 21.52 13.46
CA SER A 169 -5.49 20.59 14.49
C SER A 169 -3.98 20.71 14.66
N PRO A 170 -3.43 20.68 15.89
CA PRO A 170 -1.99 20.69 16.11
C PRO A 170 -1.23 19.69 15.22
N ALA A 171 -1.87 18.56 14.86
CA ALA A 171 -1.35 17.60 13.90
C ALA A 171 -1.18 18.18 12.49
N TRP A 172 -2.19 18.89 11.97
CA TRP A 172 -2.15 19.56 10.68
C TRP A 172 -1.10 20.67 10.64
N THR A 173 -1.02 21.47 11.71
CA THR A 173 -0.01 22.52 11.84
C THR A 173 1.41 21.93 11.83
N ALA A 174 1.64 20.87 12.59
CA ALA A 174 2.94 20.18 12.61
C ALA A 174 3.28 19.57 11.24
N LEU A 175 2.32 18.96 10.55
CA LEU A 175 2.51 18.43 9.19
C LEU A 175 2.89 19.55 8.20
N TYR A 176 2.17 20.66 8.23
CA TYR A 176 2.43 21.80 7.36
C TYR A 176 3.81 22.42 7.61
N GLN A 177 4.21 22.56 8.88
CA GLN A 177 5.54 23.05 9.25
C GLN A 177 6.67 22.13 8.75
N GLN A 178 6.42 20.82 8.65
CA GLN A 178 7.41 19.83 8.23
C GLN A 178 7.35 19.49 6.72
N ARG A 179 6.49 20.16 5.94
CA ARG A 179 6.22 19.81 4.53
C ARG A 179 7.45 19.91 3.60
N SER A 180 8.39 20.79 3.90
CA SER A 180 9.61 21.00 3.10
C SER A 180 10.73 20.04 3.45
N TRP A 181 10.53 19.18 4.47
CA TRP A 181 11.59 18.33 4.98
C TRP A 181 11.70 17.04 4.15
N ARG A 182 12.92 16.74 3.68
CA ARG A 182 13.21 15.59 2.79
C ARG A 182 12.76 14.24 3.37
N TRP A 183 12.80 14.11 4.69
CA TRP A 183 12.34 12.95 5.46
C TRP A 183 11.23 13.34 6.44
N GLY A 184 10.45 14.36 6.06
CA GLY A 184 9.36 14.92 6.85
C GLY A 184 8.31 13.88 7.22
N LEU A 185 7.56 14.22 8.25
CA LEU A 185 6.41 13.43 8.67
C LEU A 185 5.37 13.44 7.54
N ARG A 186 5.05 12.25 7.02
CA ARG A 186 4.09 12.08 5.93
C ARG A 186 2.71 11.77 6.51
N PRO A 187 1.66 12.51 6.14
CA PRO A 187 0.32 12.11 6.54
C PRO A 187 -0.03 10.79 5.87
N VAL A 188 -0.81 9.98 6.54
CA VAL A 188 -1.52 8.83 5.98
C VAL A 188 -2.97 8.98 6.39
N TYR A 189 -3.84 9.15 5.40
CA TYR A 189 -5.24 9.42 5.65
C TYR A 189 -5.98 8.16 6.09
N GLY A 190 -6.79 8.31 7.13
CA GLY A 190 -7.58 7.25 7.72
C GLY A 190 -8.67 6.77 6.78
N GLY A 191 -8.68 5.46 6.55
CA GLY A 191 -9.71 4.73 5.85
C GLY A 191 -9.40 3.24 6.00
N ASP A 192 -10.42 2.46 6.34
CA ASP A 192 -10.38 1.02 6.16
C ASP A 192 -10.30 0.71 4.65
N SER A 193 -9.77 -0.45 4.28
CA SER A 193 -9.77 -0.88 2.89
C SER A 193 -11.22 -1.16 2.50
N ARG A 194 -11.82 -0.20 1.79
CA ARG A 194 -13.18 -0.30 1.30
C ARG A 194 -13.21 -1.07 0.00
N THR A 195 -14.24 -1.88 -0.16
CA THR A 195 -14.45 -2.68 -1.36
C THR A 195 -15.75 -2.26 -2.05
N ARG A 196 -15.74 -2.21 -3.39
CA ARG A 196 -16.99 -2.12 -4.17
C ARG A 196 -17.71 -3.47 -4.27
N CYS A 197 -17.05 -4.55 -3.87
CA CYS A 197 -17.64 -5.89 -3.87
C CYS A 197 -18.55 -6.02 -2.66
N ALA A 198 -19.87 -6.02 -2.88
CA ALA A 198 -20.84 -6.18 -1.80
C ALA A 198 -20.69 -7.51 -1.03
N LEU A 199 -19.97 -8.48 -1.60
CA LEU A 199 -19.71 -9.80 -1.00
C LEU A 199 -18.48 -9.80 -0.07
N LEU A 200 -17.64 -8.78 -0.17
CA LEU A 200 -16.48 -8.60 0.70
C LEU A 200 -16.80 -7.55 1.76
N SER A 201 -16.36 -7.82 2.98
CA SER A 201 -16.45 -6.85 4.07
C SER A 201 -15.27 -5.90 3.98
N ASP A 202 -15.45 -4.66 4.43
CA ASP A 202 -14.33 -3.75 4.62
C ASP A 202 -13.26 -4.39 5.51
N GLU A 203 -12.00 -4.33 5.06
CA GLU A 203 -10.88 -4.90 5.80
C GLU A 203 -10.20 -3.85 6.67
N GLN A 204 -10.04 -4.17 7.96
CA GLN A 204 -9.24 -3.35 8.86
C GLN A 204 -7.82 -3.26 8.32
N SER A 205 -7.33 -2.03 8.19
CA SER A 205 -6.03 -1.75 7.59
C SER A 205 -5.09 -1.06 8.59
N PRO A 206 -4.67 -1.75 9.66
CA PRO A 206 -3.93 -1.14 10.75
C PRO A 206 -2.42 -0.97 10.45
N ALA A 207 -1.90 -1.62 9.40
CA ALA A 207 -0.50 -1.54 9.01
C ALA A 207 -0.29 -0.61 7.79
N LEU A 208 0.97 -0.28 7.51
CA LEU A 208 1.36 0.51 6.34
C LEU A 208 2.36 -0.23 5.45
N LEU A 209 2.31 -0.02 4.13
CA LEU A 209 3.39 -0.43 3.23
C LEU A 209 4.43 0.68 2.99
N SER A 210 5.70 0.28 2.98
CA SER A 210 6.89 1.13 3.09
C SER A 210 7.11 2.09 1.93
N ALA A 211 6.70 1.73 0.72
CA ALA A 211 6.94 2.56 -0.46
C ALA A 211 6.00 3.77 -0.56
N HIS A 212 4.76 3.66 -0.04
CA HIS A 212 3.69 4.62 -0.36
C HIS A 212 2.85 5.12 0.82
N GLY A 213 3.09 4.61 2.03
CA GLY A 213 2.21 4.95 3.16
C GLY A 213 0.78 4.47 2.95
N MET A 214 0.58 3.46 2.11
CA MET A 214 -0.72 2.83 1.88
C MET A 214 -1.08 2.00 3.10
N ARG A 215 -2.31 2.20 3.62
CA ARG A 215 -2.86 1.37 4.69
C ARG A 215 -3.22 0.00 4.14
N VAL A 216 -2.85 -1.05 4.87
CA VAL A 216 -3.11 -2.44 4.50
C VAL A 216 -3.44 -3.27 5.74
N PRO A 217 -4.11 -4.43 5.57
CA PRO A 217 -4.16 -5.44 6.62
C PRO A 217 -2.74 -5.81 7.07
N ALA A 218 -2.54 -6.02 8.37
CA ALA A 218 -1.22 -6.40 8.88
C ALA A 218 -0.75 -7.73 8.27
N ALA A 219 0.53 -7.81 7.92
CA ALA A 219 1.14 -9.00 7.31
C ALA A 219 0.43 -9.53 6.04
N SER A 220 -0.27 -8.65 5.29
CA SER A 220 -0.85 -9.00 3.99
C SER A 220 0.15 -8.86 2.84
N ALA A 221 -0.08 -9.61 1.78
CA ALA A 221 0.70 -9.65 0.56
C ALA A 221 0.13 -8.69 -0.49
N TRP A 222 0.97 -7.77 -0.99
CA TRP A 222 0.58 -6.76 -1.96
C TRP A 222 1.64 -6.58 -3.04
N LEU A 223 1.22 -6.59 -4.30
CA LEU A 223 2.03 -6.11 -5.42
C LEU A 223 1.64 -4.66 -5.74
N CYS A 224 2.57 -3.73 -5.53
CA CYS A 224 2.36 -2.32 -5.81
C CYS A 224 2.91 -1.95 -7.19
N LEU A 225 2.10 -1.28 -8.01
CA LEU A 225 2.45 -0.77 -9.33
C LEU A 225 2.33 0.76 -9.32
N GLU A 226 3.40 1.47 -9.63
CA GLU A 226 3.33 2.92 -9.76
C GLU A 226 2.99 3.32 -11.19
N LEU A 227 2.09 4.29 -11.30
CA LEU A 227 1.66 4.85 -12.57
C LEU A 227 1.80 6.37 -12.53
N HIS A 228 2.70 6.91 -13.34
CA HIS A 228 2.82 8.36 -13.49
C HIS A 228 1.84 8.85 -14.56
N ILE A 229 0.76 9.51 -14.14
CA ILE A 229 -0.37 9.82 -15.02
C ILE A 229 0.01 10.74 -16.20
N CYS A 230 0.99 11.63 -16.01
CA CYS A 230 1.42 12.54 -17.06
C CYS A 230 2.10 11.84 -18.25
N ARG A 231 2.48 10.55 -18.13
CA ARG A 231 2.98 9.76 -19.27
C ARG A 231 1.92 9.59 -20.37
N TYR A 232 0.65 9.72 -20.00
CA TYR A 232 -0.50 9.61 -20.90
C TYR A 232 -1.05 10.98 -21.28
N SER A 233 -0.39 12.08 -20.90
CA SER A 233 -0.82 13.42 -21.25
C SER A 233 0.02 14.03 -22.36
N ASN A 234 -0.60 14.86 -23.17
CA ASN A 234 0.13 15.78 -24.04
C ASN A 234 0.71 16.97 -23.23
N ARG A 235 1.45 17.86 -23.91
CA ARG A 235 2.06 19.07 -23.32
C ARG A 235 1.06 20.06 -22.68
N HIS A 236 -0.23 19.89 -22.94
CA HIS A 236 -1.32 20.71 -22.40
C HIS A 236 -2.10 19.99 -21.29
N GLY A 237 -1.63 18.83 -20.83
CA GLY A 237 -2.29 18.05 -19.78
C GLY A 237 -3.57 17.33 -20.23
N HIS A 238 -3.85 17.23 -21.53
CA HIS A 238 -4.96 16.41 -22.03
C HIS A 238 -4.51 14.94 -22.02
N LEU A 239 -5.29 14.09 -21.35
CA LEU A 239 -5.00 12.67 -21.23
C LEU A 239 -5.54 11.90 -22.42
N ASP A 240 -4.70 11.02 -22.97
CA ASP A 240 -5.13 9.92 -23.82
C ASP A 240 -5.72 8.82 -22.94
N THR A 241 -7.03 8.91 -22.69
CA THR A 241 -7.77 7.98 -21.84
C THR A 241 -7.82 6.57 -22.42
N ALA A 242 -7.80 6.42 -23.75
CA ALA A 242 -7.82 5.11 -24.39
C ALA A 242 -6.51 4.36 -24.10
N LYS A 243 -5.36 5.02 -24.31
CA LYS A 243 -4.04 4.46 -24.02
C LYS A 243 -3.83 4.18 -22.53
N LEU A 244 -4.34 5.06 -21.67
CA LEU A 244 -4.32 4.87 -20.22
C LEU A 244 -5.11 3.60 -19.83
N HIS A 245 -6.34 3.44 -20.32
CA HIS A 245 -7.17 2.27 -20.03
C HIS A 245 -6.55 0.98 -20.57
N GLU A 246 -6.02 0.99 -21.79
CA GLU A 246 -5.30 -0.17 -22.35
C GLU A 246 -4.13 -0.58 -21.46
N SER A 247 -3.35 0.39 -20.99
CA SER A 247 -2.18 0.14 -20.15
C SER A 247 -2.56 -0.35 -18.75
N LEU A 248 -3.67 0.12 -18.20
CA LEU A 248 -4.22 -0.38 -16.93
C LEU A 248 -4.68 -1.83 -17.05
N VAL A 249 -5.44 -2.16 -18.10
CA VAL A 249 -5.95 -3.52 -18.36
C VAL A 249 -4.79 -4.50 -18.55
N ARG A 250 -3.89 -4.21 -19.50
CA ARG A 250 -2.73 -5.07 -19.77
C ARG A 250 -1.80 -5.13 -18.56
N GLY A 251 -1.68 -4.01 -17.85
CA GLY A 251 -0.91 -3.91 -16.61
C GLY A 251 -1.42 -4.85 -15.53
N LEU A 252 -2.74 -4.88 -15.31
CA LEU A 252 -3.37 -5.79 -14.36
C LEU A 252 -3.15 -7.25 -14.75
N ASP A 253 -3.28 -7.60 -16.03
CA ASP A 253 -3.03 -8.96 -16.52
C ASP A 253 -1.60 -9.42 -16.27
N ILE A 254 -0.62 -8.56 -16.57
CA ILE A 254 0.79 -8.88 -16.34
C ILE A 254 1.09 -8.96 -14.84
N ALA A 255 0.53 -8.03 -14.05
CA ALA A 255 0.73 -8.01 -12.62
C ALA A 255 0.11 -9.23 -11.92
N ASP A 256 -1.04 -9.70 -12.39
CA ASP A 256 -1.67 -10.93 -11.90
C ASP A 256 -0.81 -12.16 -12.17
N ARG A 257 -0.20 -12.28 -13.37
CA ARG A 257 0.77 -13.35 -13.64
C ARG A 257 2.05 -13.21 -12.82
N LEU A 258 2.57 -11.99 -12.68
CA LEU A 258 3.74 -11.71 -11.85
C LEU A 258 3.49 -12.10 -10.39
N PHE A 259 2.29 -11.84 -9.88
CA PHE A 259 1.90 -12.16 -8.51
C PHE A 259 2.11 -13.64 -8.17
N ASP A 260 1.84 -14.55 -9.12
CA ASP A 260 2.07 -16.00 -8.98
C ASP A 260 3.55 -16.37 -8.84
N LYS A 261 4.44 -15.52 -9.35
CA LYS A 261 5.89 -15.77 -9.41
C LYS A 261 6.66 -15.08 -8.29
N LEU A 262 5.99 -14.28 -7.46
CA LEU A 262 6.62 -13.59 -6.35
C LEU A 262 6.84 -14.52 -5.16
N CYS A 263 8.02 -14.41 -4.55
CA CYS A 263 8.27 -14.95 -3.23
C CYS A 263 7.79 -13.99 -2.14
N TRP A 264 6.94 -14.50 -1.26
CA TRP A 264 6.42 -13.80 -0.10
C TRP A 264 7.33 -14.00 1.10
N HIS A 265 7.34 -13.02 2.02
CA HIS A 265 8.41 -12.92 2.99
C HIS A 265 8.30 -13.92 4.15
N ASP A 266 7.08 -14.33 4.48
CA ASP A 266 6.75 -15.31 5.51
C ASP A 266 5.47 -16.10 5.16
N ALA A 267 5.18 -17.14 5.95
CA ALA A 267 4.05 -18.04 5.71
C ALA A 267 2.69 -17.32 5.79
N THR A 268 2.56 -16.29 6.61
CA THR A 268 1.33 -15.51 6.73
C THR A 268 1.06 -14.75 5.45
N GLN A 269 2.08 -14.05 4.92
CA GLN A 269 1.97 -13.38 3.62
C GLN A 269 1.74 -14.37 2.48
N SER A 270 2.42 -15.53 2.45
CA SER A 270 2.19 -16.55 1.43
C SER A 270 0.74 -17.05 1.42
N LYS A 271 0.18 -17.33 2.60
CA LYS A 271 -1.22 -17.76 2.73
C LYS A 271 -2.18 -16.66 2.25
N ASP A 272 -1.90 -15.43 2.62
CA ASP A 272 -2.70 -14.28 2.22
C ASP A 272 -2.64 -14.02 0.71
N ALA A 273 -1.46 -14.13 0.10
CA ALA A 273 -1.24 -14.01 -1.34
C ALA A 273 -2.08 -15.01 -2.13
N LEU A 274 -2.07 -16.28 -1.72
CA LEU A 274 -2.87 -17.35 -2.32
C LEU A 274 -4.38 -17.10 -2.18
N SER A 275 -4.79 -16.44 -1.11
CA SER A 275 -6.21 -16.26 -0.79
C SER A 275 -6.82 -15.01 -1.44
N ASN A 276 -6.06 -13.92 -1.55
CA ASN A 276 -6.59 -12.58 -1.83
C ASN A 276 -5.97 -11.86 -3.04
N ARG A 277 -4.80 -12.28 -3.55
CA ARG A 277 -4.15 -11.72 -4.76
C ARG A 277 -4.18 -10.18 -4.88
N ARG A 278 -3.72 -9.45 -3.86
CA ARG A 278 -3.91 -7.98 -3.83
C ARG A 278 -2.91 -7.23 -4.70
N ILE A 279 -3.40 -6.50 -5.70
CA ILE A 279 -2.62 -5.63 -6.57
C ILE A 279 -3.06 -4.18 -6.37
N ALA A 280 -2.10 -3.30 -6.06
CA ALA A 280 -2.35 -1.88 -5.86
C ALA A 280 -1.76 -1.05 -6.99
N PHE A 281 -2.56 -0.14 -7.55
CA PHE A 281 -2.11 0.89 -8.48
C PHE A 281 -1.91 2.21 -7.74
N ILE A 282 -0.67 2.67 -7.62
CA ILE A 282 -0.33 3.95 -7.01
C ILE A 282 -0.22 5.02 -8.10
N LEU A 283 -1.17 5.96 -8.08
CA LEU A 283 -1.19 7.08 -9.01
C LEU A 283 -0.22 8.19 -8.57
N GLN A 284 0.66 8.60 -9.48
CA GLN A 284 1.61 9.69 -9.31
C GLN A 284 1.40 10.77 -10.37
N GLY A 285 1.89 11.98 -10.09
CA GLY A 285 1.84 13.09 -11.05
C GLY A 285 0.48 13.76 -11.22
N ILE A 286 -0.46 13.58 -10.27
CA ILE A 286 -1.76 14.26 -10.31
C ILE A 286 -1.59 15.78 -10.20
N GLY A 287 -0.72 16.25 -9.30
CA GLY A 287 -0.39 17.67 -9.18
C GLY A 287 0.26 18.22 -10.44
N ASP A 288 1.19 17.47 -11.02
CA ASP A 288 1.85 17.85 -12.27
C ASP A 288 0.85 17.98 -13.42
N LEU A 289 -0.19 17.13 -13.46
CA LEU A 289 -1.27 17.21 -14.42
C LEU A 289 -2.08 18.50 -14.26
N VAL A 290 -2.37 18.92 -13.03
CA VAL A 290 -3.05 20.20 -12.73
C VAL A 290 -2.19 21.37 -13.21
N VAL A 291 -0.89 21.33 -12.93
CA VAL A 291 0.08 22.35 -13.37
C VAL A 291 0.15 22.42 -14.91
N LEU A 292 0.24 21.27 -15.60
CA LEU A 292 0.27 21.21 -17.07
C LEU A 292 -1.00 21.80 -17.71
N ARG A 293 -2.16 21.64 -17.05
CA ARG A 293 -3.43 22.23 -17.48
C ARG A 293 -3.56 23.72 -17.17
N ARG A 294 -2.65 24.26 -16.34
CA ARG A 294 -2.77 25.60 -15.74
C ARG A 294 -4.08 25.76 -14.96
N ASP A 295 -4.53 24.66 -14.36
CA ASP A 295 -5.73 24.63 -13.51
C ASP A 295 -5.38 25.14 -12.10
N ASP A 296 -6.34 25.75 -11.41
CA ASP A 296 -6.24 26.01 -9.97
C ASP A 296 -6.58 24.71 -9.20
N PRO A 297 -5.68 24.17 -8.35
CA PRO A 297 -5.98 22.98 -7.54
C PRO A 297 -7.12 23.18 -6.53
N SER A 298 -7.48 24.43 -6.22
CA SER A 298 -8.58 24.77 -5.30
C SER A 298 -9.92 24.92 -6.02
N ASP A 299 -9.93 24.98 -7.37
CA ASP A 299 -11.16 25.13 -8.15
C ASP A 299 -12.00 23.84 -8.12
N ILE A 300 -13.32 24.00 -7.90
CA ILE A 300 -14.27 22.90 -7.87
C ILE A 300 -14.30 22.16 -9.21
N ALA A 301 -14.18 22.86 -10.34
CA ALA A 301 -14.19 22.20 -11.64
C ALA A 301 -12.93 21.36 -11.86
N CYS A 302 -11.76 21.85 -11.43
CA CYS A 302 -10.52 21.07 -11.35
C CYS A 302 -10.71 19.80 -10.49
N LEU A 303 -11.22 19.94 -9.26
CA LEU A 303 -11.47 18.82 -8.35
C LEU A 303 -12.42 17.78 -8.95
N ARG A 304 -13.51 18.22 -9.61
CA ARG A 304 -14.45 17.33 -10.33
C ARG A 304 -13.81 16.63 -11.54
N ARG A 305 -12.83 17.24 -12.20
CA ARG A 305 -12.07 16.59 -13.28
C ARG A 305 -11.15 15.51 -12.71
N LEU A 306 -10.48 15.78 -11.59
CA LEU A 306 -9.63 14.81 -10.91
C LEU A 306 -10.43 13.63 -10.37
N ASP A 307 -11.60 13.89 -9.78
CA ASP A 307 -12.52 12.84 -9.30
C ASP A 307 -12.97 11.93 -10.44
N ARG A 308 -13.41 12.49 -11.57
CA ARG A 308 -13.78 11.72 -12.77
C ARG A 308 -12.63 10.88 -13.32
N LEU A 309 -11.41 11.41 -13.31
CA LEU A 309 -10.22 10.66 -13.72
C LEU A 309 -9.98 9.45 -12.81
N VAL A 310 -10.00 9.64 -11.50
CA VAL A 310 -9.81 8.54 -10.53
C VAL A 310 -10.95 7.52 -10.63
N ALA A 311 -12.19 7.98 -10.79
CA ALA A 311 -13.35 7.12 -10.98
C ALA A 311 -13.23 6.25 -12.25
N GLY A 312 -12.80 6.83 -13.38
CA GLY A 312 -12.60 6.10 -14.64
C GLY A 312 -11.49 5.06 -14.55
N ILE A 313 -10.37 5.38 -13.89
CA ILE A 313 -9.29 4.41 -13.61
C ILE A 313 -9.82 3.26 -12.76
N HIS A 314 -10.55 3.57 -11.69
CA HIS A 314 -11.12 2.56 -10.80
C HIS A 314 -12.12 1.66 -11.53
N GLU A 315 -13.00 2.22 -12.36
CA GLU A 315 -13.96 1.46 -13.15
C GLU A 315 -13.26 0.54 -14.16
N CYS A 316 -12.22 1.05 -14.84
CA CYS A 316 -11.41 0.26 -15.76
C CYS A 316 -10.78 -0.97 -15.08
N LEU A 317 -10.12 -0.77 -13.93
CA LEU A 317 -9.51 -1.84 -13.16
C LEU A 317 -10.54 -2.82 -12.59
N TRP A 318 -11.66 -2.31 -12.09
CA TRP A 318 -12.77 -3.11 -11.58
C TRP A 318 -13.34 -4.04 -12.66
N ASN A 319 -13.62 -3.49 -13.84
CA ASN A 319 -14.16 -4.26 -14.96
C ASN A 319 -13.17 -5.33 -15.44
N ARG A 320 -11.86 -5.06 -15.39
CA ARG A 320 -10.88 -6.09 -15.75
C ARG A 320 -10.72 -7.16 -14.67
N SER A 321 -10.69 -6.79 -13.39
CA SER A 321 -10.66 -7.76 -12.28
C SER A 321 -11.88 -8.69 -12.34
N HIS A 322 -13.08 -8.17 -12.63
CA HIS A 322 -14.28 -8.97 -12.85
C HIS A 322 -14.09 -10.02 -13.97
N ARG A 323 -13.55 -9.61 -15.12
CA ARG A 323 -13.25 -10.54 -16.22
C ARG A 323 -12.20 -11.58 -15.84
N LEU A 324 -11.15 -11.19 -15.10
CA LEU A 324 -10.14 -12.12 -14.61
C LEU A 324 -10.76 -13.16 -13.67
N ALA A 325 -11.70 -12.78 -12.81
CA ALA A 325 -12.42 -13.72 -11.96
C ALA A 325 -13.29 -14.70 -12.76
N ALA A 326 -13.88 -14.25 -13.87
CA ALA A 326 -14.60 -15.13 -14.80
C ALA A 326 -13.66 -16.08 -15.57
N GLU A 327 -12.48 -15.61 -15.96
CA GLU A 327 -11.47 -16.38 -16.73
C GLU A 327 -10.71 -17.39 -15.86
N ARG A 328 -10.32 -17.01 -14.64
CA ARG A 328 -9.44 -17.79 -13.74
C ARG A 328 -10.16 -18.43 -12.55
N GLY A 329 -11.45 -18.13 -12.38
CA GLY A 329 -12.23 -18.53 -11.22
C GLY A 329 -12.10 -17.53 -10.05
N LEU A 330 -12.93 -17.76 -9.03
CA LEU A 330 -13.00 -16.90 -7.85
C LEU A 330 -11.77 -17.08 -6.96
N LEU A 331 -11.36 -16.00 -6.28
CA LEU A 331 -10.34 -16.09 -5.26
C LEU A 331 -10.83 -16.95 -4.07
N PRO A 332 -9.95 -17.74 -3.44
CA PRO A 332 -10.33 -18.59 -2.30
C PRO A 332 -11.01 -17.82 -1.17
N ALA A 333 -10.55 -16.60 -0.86
CA ALA A 333 -11.16 -15.79 0.18
C ALA A 333 -12.60 -15.37 -0.12
N LEU A 334 -12.93 -15.16 -1.41
CA LEU A 334 -14.29 -14.88 -1.84
C LEU A 334 -15.13 -16.16 -1.85
N ALA A 335 -14.59 -17.27 -2.37
CA ALA A 335 -15.27 -18.56 -2.40
C ALA A 335 -15.64 -19.05 -0.99
N ALA A 336 -14.76 -18.84 0.00
CA ALA A 336 -14.99 -19.22 1.39
C ALA A 336 -16.17 -18.46 2.06
N ARG A 337 -16.65 -17.37 1.46
CA ARG A 337 -17.80 -16.59 1.95
C ARG A 337 -19.14 -17.08 1.42
N ASN A 338 -19.16 -18.13 0.59
CA ASN A 338 -20.40 -18.68 0.06
C ASN A 338 -21.30 -19.20 1.20
N PRO A 339 -22.48 -18.57 1.43
CA PRO A 339 -23.37 -18.93 2.54
C PRO A 339 -24.00 -20.31 2.38
N SER A 340 -23.99 -20.90 1.18
CA SER A 340 -24.57 -22.22 0.93
C SER A 340 -23.87 -23.33 1.73
N HIS A 341 -22.59 -23.15 2.09
CA HIS A 341 -21.83 -24.12 2.89
C HIS A 341 -22.40 -24.34 4.29
N CYS A 342 -23.11 -23.35 4.84
CA CYS A 342 -23.71 -23.41 6.18
C CYS A 342 -25.20 -23.78 6.15
N ALA A 343 -25.78 -24.06 4.97
CA ALA A 343 -27.20 -24.34 4.84
C ALA A 343 -27.55 -25.76 5.33
N ALA A 344 -28.50 -25.83 6.27
CA ALA A 344 -28.92 -27.06 6.94
C ALA A 344 -29.66 -28.06 6.03
N THR A 345 -30.42 -27.58 5.04
CA THR A 345 -31.18 -28.43 4.11
C THR A 345 -30.72 -28.24 2.67
N GLU A 346 -30.96 -29.26 1.84
CA GLU A 346 -30.55 -29.25 0.44
C GLU A 346 -31.27 -28.18 -0.39
N GLU A 347 -32.56 -27.95 -0.13
CA GLU A 347 -33.36 -26.90 -0.78
C GLU A 347 -32.82 -25.50 -0.46
N TYR A 348 -32.51 -25.24 0.81
CA TYR A 348 -31.89 -23.97 1.21
C TYR A 348 -30.50 -23.81 0.61
N ARG A 349 -29.71 -24.88 0.54
CA ARG A 349 -28.38 -24.87 -0.08
C ARG A 349 -28.47 -24.51 -1.56
N ARG A 350 -29.41 -25.12 -2.30
CA ARG A 350 -29.64 -24.84 -3.72
C ARG A 350 -30.08 -23.39 -3.94
N SER A 351 -31.06 -22.91 -3.17
CA SER A 351 -31.51 -21.51 -3.23
C SER A 351 -30.38 -20.52 -2.90
N TRP A 352 -29.55 -20.78 -1.89
CA TRP A 352 -28.41 -19.91 -1.58
C TRP A 352 -27.33 -19.96 -2.64
N GLN A 353 -27.07 -21.13 -3.23
CA GLN A 353 -26.11 -21.28 -4.30
C GLN A 353 -26.51 -20.48 -5.54
N GLU A 354 -27.79 -20.50 -5.93
CA GLU A 354 -28.32 -19.71 -7.04
C GLU A 354 -28.17 -18.21 -6.78
N ARG A 355 -28.55 -17.73 -5.59
CA ARG A 355 -28.41 -16.33 -5.19
C ARG A 355 -26.94 -15.90 -5.14
N TRP A 356 -26.06 -16.77 -4.63
CA TRP A 356 -24.63 -16.53 -4.58
C TRP A 356 -24.04 -16.40 -5.99
N ASN A 357 -24.37 -17.33 -6.89
CA ASN A 357 -23.93 -17.27 -8.28
C ASN A 357 -24.44 -16.00 -8.99
N ALA A 358 -25.70 -15.60 -8.75
CA ALA A 358 -26.25 -14.36 -9.28
C ALA A 358 -25.50 -13.14 -8.75
N ALA A 359 -25.17 -13.09 -7.46
CA ALA A 359 -24.41 -12.00 -6.87
C ALA A 359 -22.97 -11.94 -7.40
N LEU A 360 -22.35 -13.10 -7.66
CA LEU A 360 -21.01 -13.19 -8.24
C LEU A 360 -20.94 -12.66 -9.67
N SER A 361 -22.01 -12.76 -10.46
CA SER A 361 -22.00 -12.27 -11.84
C SER A 361 -21.72 -10.77 -11.97
N GLY A 362 -21.90 -9.98 -10.89
CA GLY A 362 -21.53 -8.56 -10.82
C GLY A 362 -20.31 -8.25 -9.95
N ALA A 363 -19.66 -9.26 -9.37
CA ALA A 363 -18.57 -9.08 -8.41
C ALA A 363 -17.19 -9.06 -9.08
N ALA A 364 -16.39 -8.03 -8.84
CA ALA A 364 -14.96 -8.05 -9.07
C ALA A 364 -14.23 -8.42 -7.76
N VAL A 365 -13.00 -8.93 -7.88
CA VAL A 365 -12.21 -9.43 -6.74
C VAL A 365 -10.83 -8.79 -6.69
#